data_AF-A0A1H0SFC0-F1
#
_entry.id   AF-A0A1H0SFC0-F1
#
_cell.length_a   1.000
_cell.length_b   1.000
_cell.length_c   1.000
_cell.angle_alpha   90.00
_cell.angle_beta   90.00
_cell.angle_gamma   90.00
#
_symmetry.space_group_name_H-M   'P 1'
#
loop_
_entity.id
_entity.type
_entity.pdbx_description
1 polymer ?
#
loop_
_entity_poly.entity_id
_entity_poly.type
_entity_poly.pdbx_seq_one_letter_code
_entity_poly.pdbx_strand_id
1 'polypeptide(L)' 'MKIKIKGIKTANEENVCYICRNEKDNGIIIGKSLICKECEKKIVNTDVESIEYDFYKNKIKEAFLNLVI' A
#
# COMPACT_ATOMS: atom_id res chain seq x y z
N MET A 1 -19.62 -21.89 -6.54
CA MET A 1 -20.71 -21.11 -7.17
C MET A 1 -20.16 -19.72 -7.51
N LYS A 2 -19.88 -19.45 -8.79
CA LYS A 2 -19.34 -18.15 -9.24
C LYS A 2 -20.51 -17.21 -9.53
N ILE A 3 -20.76 -16.23 -8.67
CA ILE A 3 -21.74 -15.18 -8.97
C ILE A 3 -20.98 -14.02 -9.64
N LYS A 4 -21.12 -13.91 -10.96
CA LYS A 4 -20.73 -12.72 -11.74
C LYS A 4 -21.84 -11.69 -11.65
N ILE A 5 -21.80 -10.80 -10.65
CA ILE A 5 -22.62 -9.58 -10.62
C ILE A 5 -21.87 -8.46 -11.35
N LYS A 6 -22.42 -8.09 -12.50
CA LYS A 6 -21.95 -7.06 -13.42
C LYS A 6 -22.28 -5.70 -12.78
N GLY A 7 -21.32 -5.07 -12.09
CA GLY A 7 -21.49 -3.71 -11.57
C GLY A 7 -21.01 -3.43 -10.14
N ILE A 8 -20.34 -4.37 -9.46
CA ILE A 8 -19.69 -4.11 -8.17
C ILE A 8 -18.24 -4.55 -8.33
N LYS A 9 -17.29 -3.60 -8.45
CA LYS A 9 -15.88 -3.90 -8.22
C LYS A 9 -15.78 -4.26 -6.74
N THR A 10 -15.79 -5.55 -6.44
CA THR A 10 -15.36 -6.02 -5.12
C THR A 10 -13.91 -5.56 -4.99
N ALA A 11 -13.68 -4.50 -4.22
CA ALA A 11 -12.36 -4.01 -3.89
C ALA A 11 -11.63 -5.15 -3.18
N ASN A 12 -10.89 -5.92 -3.96
CA ASN A 12 -10.00 -6.93 -3.45
C ASN A 12 -9.03 -6.15 -2.54
N GLU A 13 -8.95 -6.49 -1.25
CA GLU A 13 -8.19 -5.72 -0.23
C GLU A 13 -6.72 -5.50 -0.63
N GLU A 14 -6.23 -6.31 -1.56
CA GLU A 14 -4.93 -6.23 -2.24
C GLU A 14 -4.74 -5.02 -3.19
N ASN A 15 -5.80 -4.29 -3.53
CA ASN A 15 -5.75 -3.11 -4.43
C ASN A 15 -5.79 -1.77 -3.69
N VAL A 16 -5.67 -1.74 -2.37
CA VAL A 16 -5.67 -0.47 -1.61
C VAL A 16 -4.27 -0.15 -1.13
N CYS A 17 -3.77 1.02 -1.49
CA CYS A 17 -2.45 1.48 -1.04
C CYS A 17 -2.43 1.66 0.49
N TYR A 18 -1.49 1.02 1.17
CA TYR A 18 -1.32 1.07 2.62
C TYR A 18 -0.97 2.48 3.13
N ILE A 19 -0.27 3.28 2.31
CA ILE A 19 0.18 4.62 2.65
C ILE A 19 -0.95 5.65 2.46
N CYS A 20 -1.49 5.76 1.24
CA CYS A 20 -2.47 6.81 0.90
C CYS A 20 -3.93 6.35 0.98
N ARG A 21 -4.19 5.06 1.24
CA ARG A 21 -5.53 4.45 1.36
C ARG A 21 -6.43 4.60 0.12
N ASN A 22 -5.84 4.90 -1.03
CA ASN A 22 -6.55 4.95 -2.30
C ASN A 22 -6.51 3.59 -3.01
N GLU A 23 -7.58 3.24 -3.72
CA GLU A 23 -7.60 2.11 -4.65
C GLU A 23 -6.63 2.37 -5.81
N LYS A 24 -5.71 1.43 -6.03
CA LYS A 24 -4.66 1.49 -7.03
C LYS A 24 -4.40 0.09 -7.55
N ASP A 25 -4.25 -0.04 -8.86
CA ASP A 25 -3.93 -1.31 -9.54
C ASP A 25 -2.42 -1.49 -9.79
N ASN A 26 -1.59 -0.55 -9.32
CA ASN A 26 -0.16 -0.54 -9.60
C ASN A 26 0.69 -0.20 -8.36
N GLY A 27 1.93 -0.68 -8.36
CA GLY A 27 2.89 -0.44 -7.28
C GLY A 27 3.65 -1.70 -6.89
N ILE A 28 4.13 -1.73 -5.66
CA ILE A 28 4.84 -2.86 -5.07
C ILE A 28 4.03 -3.46 -3.92
N ILE A 29 4.15 -4.77 -3.71
CA ILE A 29 3.58 -5.46 -2.55
C ILE A 29 4.68 -5.67 -1.52
N ILE A 30 4.45 -5.22 -0.29
CA ILE A 30 5.32 -5.47 0.86
C ILE A 30 4.52 -6.28 1.89
N GLY A 31 4.95 -7.52 2.17
CA GLY A 31 4.18 -8.45 3.00
C GLY A 31 2.83 -8.78 2.35
N LYS A 32 1.74 -8.27 2.93
CA LYS A 32 0.35 -8.36 2.41
C LYS A 32 -0.24 -6.99 2.05
N SER A 33 0.60 -5.95 1.97
CA SER A 33 0.18 -4.57 1.82
C SER A 33 0.67 -4.00 0.49
N LEU A 34 -0.24 -3.39 -0.28
CA LEU A 34 0.11 -2.67 -1.51
C LEU A 34 0.67 -1.29 -1.17
N ILE A 35 1.78 -0.89 -1.78
CA ILE A 35 2.24 0.50 -1.82
C ILE A 35 2.17 0.94 -3.28
N CYS A 36 1.30 1.90 -3.58
CA CYS A 36 1.11 2.32 -4.95
C CYS A 36 2.36 3.02 -5.52
N LYS A 37 2.47 3.03 -6.85
CA LYS A 37 3.62 3.60 -7.57
C LYS A 37 3.91 5.06 -7.21
N GLU A 38 2.88 5.85 -6.90
CA GLU A 38 3.03 7.24 -6.47
C GLU A 38 3.67 7.35 -5.08
N CYS A 39 3.22 6.51 -4.14
CA CYS A 39 3.77 6.48 -2.79
C CYS A 39 5.20 5.94 -2.81
N GLU A 40 5.48 4.87 -3.56
CA GLU A 40 6.84 4.35 -3.74
C GLU A 40 7.78 5.44 -4.27
N LYS A 41 7.38 6.17 -5.32
CA LYS A 41 8.17 7.29 -5.83
C LYS A 41 8.40 8.36 -4.78
N LYS A 42 7.39 8.74 -3.99
CA LYS A 42 7.56 9.72 -2.91
C LYS A 42 8.61 9.23 -1.91
N ILE A 43 8.50 7.99 -1.45
CA ILE A 43 9.43 7.38 -0.50
C ILE A 43 10.86 7.45 -1.01
N VAL A 44 11.11 7.03 -2.25
CA VAL A 44 12.46 7.02 -2.85
C VAL A 44 13.04 8.43 -3.04
N ASN A 45 12.18 9.42 -3.26
CA ASN A 45 12.59 10.82 -3.43
C ASN A 45 12.52 11.65 -2.14
N THR A 46 12.18 11.05 -0.99
CA THR A 46 12.12 11.77 0.28
C THR A 46 13.52 11.86 0.88
N ASP A 47 13.89 13.05 1.34
CA ASP A 47 15.16 13.28 2.02
C ASP A 47 15.22 12.49 3.34
N VAL A 48 16.31 11.76 3.57
CA VAL A 48 16.46 10.85 4.71
C VAL A 48 16.53 11.56 6.07
N GLU A 49 16.82 12.85 6.09
CA GLU A 49 16.85 13.68 7.31
C GLU A 49 15.50 14.36 7.58
N SER A 50 14.51 14.19 6.70
CA SER A 50 13.19 14.80 6.85
C SER A 50 12.25 14.00 7.75
N ILE A 51 11.31 14.71 8.39
CA ILE A 51 10.22 14.12 9.19
C ILE A 51 9.32 13.21 8.32
N GLU A 52 9.20 13.52 7.04
CA GLU A 52 8.44 12.72 6.08
C GLU A 52 9.06 11.33 5.88
N TYR A 53 10.39 11.24 5.88
CA TYR A 53 11.08 9.95 5.77
C TYR A 53 10.79 9.06 6.98
N ASP A 54 10.81 9.62 8.20
CA ASP A 54 10.45 8.87 9.40
C ASP A 54 9.00 8.36 9.35
N PHE A 55 8.07 9.17 8.83
CA PHE A 55 6.68 8.73 8.61
C PHE A 55 6.61 7.52 7.68
N TYR A 56 7.25 7.60 6.50
CA TYR A 56 7.24 6.50 5.53
C TYR A 56 7.94 5.25 6.07
N LYS A 57 9.08 5.41 6.74
CA LYS A 57 9.84 4.33 7.36
C LYS A 57 8.99 3.59 8.41
N ASN A 58 8.26 4.31 9.25
CA ASN A 58 7.37 3.69 10.24
C ASN A 58 6.23 2.93 9.56
N LYS A 59 5.59 3.52 8.54
CA LYS A 59 4.53 2.84 7.77
C LYS A 59 5.02 1.56 7.08
N ILE A 60 6.23 1.58 6.50
CA ILE A 60 6.81 0.40 5.87
C ILE A 60 7.09 -0.68 6.93
N LYS A 61 7.64 -0.32 8.09
CA LYS A 61 7.83 -1.27 9.20
C LYS A 61 6.51 -1.92 9.63
N GLU A 62 5.45 -1.13 9.78
CA GLU A 62 4.11 -1.66 10.08
C GLU A 62 3.63 -2.64 9.00
N ALA A 63 3.83 -2.31 7.72
CA ALA A 63 3.48 -3.17 6.59
C ALA A 63 4.26 -4.51 6.60
N PHE A 64 5.54 -4.49 6.97
CA PHE A 64 6.37 -5.69 7.13
C PHE A 64 5.96 -6.56 8.33
N LEU A 65 5.55 -5.94 9.44
CA LEU A 65 5.23 -6.61 10.69
C LEU A 65 3.84 -7.27 10.71
N ASN A 66 3.01 -7.07 9.68
CA ASN A 66 1.70 -7.74 9.50
C ASN A 66 1.78 -9.27 9.30
N LEU A 67 2.82 -9.95 9.79
CA LEU A 67 3.01 -11.39 9.75
C LEU A 67 2.72 -12.12 11.07
N VAL A 68 2.29 -11.45 12.13
CA VAL A 68 2.01 -12.13 13.42
C VAL A 68 0.77 -11.55 14.09
N ILE A 69 -0.42 -12.03 13.70
CA ILE A 69 -1.56 -12.42 14.56
C ILE A 69 -2.34 -13.51 13.83
#